data_AF-A0A087U246-F1
#
_entry.id   AF-A0A087U246-F1
#
_cell.length_a   1.000
_cell.length_b   1.000
_cell.length_c   1.000
_cell.angle_alpha   90.00
_cell.angle_beta   90.00
_cell.angle_gamma   90.00
#
_symmetry.space_group_name_H-M   'P 1'
#
loop_
_entity.id
_entity.type
_entity.pdbx_description
1 polymer ?
#
loop_
_entity_poly.entity_id
_entity_poly.type
_entity_poly.pdbx_seq_one_letter_code
_entity_poly.pdbx_strand_id
1 'polypeptide(L)'
;MSASGATPKKMKKVEVGDGEESRDYDAETQKALEEIDACQNEIDALNEKASEEILKVEQKYNKLRKPYFEKRNELIRKIPNFWVTAFVNHPQISAILDEEEEECLHFLTKLEVEEFEDIKSGYRIKFYFDENPYFENDVIVKEFHLGSSGDPASQSTPIKWKD
;
A
#
# COMPACT_ATOMS: atom_id res chain seq x y z
N MET A 1 11.17 -1.62 -7.43
CA MET A 1 11.20 -0.33 -8.14
C MET A 1 9.75 0.05 -8.42
N SER A 2 9.16 0.82 -7.52
CA SER A 2 7.75 1.20 -7.60
C SER A 2 7.62 2.39 -8.55
N ALA A 3 6.95 2.19 -9.67
CA ALA A 3 6.49 3.30 -10.50
C ALA A 3 5.35 3.97 -9.72
N SER A 4 5.66 5.09 -9.07
CA SER A 4 4.66 5.97 -8.49
C SER A 4 3.81 6.53 -9.63
N GLY A 5 2.63 5.96 -9.85
CA GLY A 5 1.62 6.52 -10.74
C GLY A 5 1.16 7.83 -10.13
N ALA A 6 1.61 8.95 -10.70
CA ALA A 6 1.09 10.25 -10.32
C ALA A 6 -0.41 10.27 -10.64
N THR A 7 -1.24 10.36 -9.59
CA THR A 7 -2.65 10.71 -9.74
C THR A 7 -2.77 12.03 -10.51
N PRO A 8 -3.74 12.18 -11.43
CA PRO A 8 -3.94 13.45 -12.11
C PRO A 8 -4.23 14.49 -11.03
N LYS A 9 -3.34 15.47 -10.87
CA LYS A 9 -3.65 16.68 -10.12
C LYS A 9 -4.87 17.29 -10.80
N LYS A 10 -6.03 17.26 -10.14
CA LYS A 10 -7.13 18.18 -10.45
C LYS A 10 -6.49 19.55 -10.57
N MET A 11 -6.52 20.12 -11.77
CA MET A 11 -5.98 21.45 -12.02
C MET A 11 -6.67 22.39 -11.01
N LYS A 12 -5.88 22.93 -10.10
CA LYS A 12 -6.33 23.91 -9.13
C LYS A 12 -6.90 25.06 -9.97
N LYS A 13 -8.20 25.31 -9.82
CA LYS A 13 -8.88 26.44 -10.48
C LYS A 13 -8.03 27.68 -10.21
N VAL A 14 -7.41 28.21 -11.26
CA VAL A 14 -6.62 29.43 -11.15
C VAL A 14 -7.59 30.50 -10.70
N GLU A 15 -7.43 30.99 -9.47
CA GLU A 15 -8.13 32.18 -9.01
C GLU A 15 -7.57 33.36 -9.83
N VAL A 16 -8.27 33.66 -10.92
CA VAL A 16 -8.01 34.85 -11.73
C VAL A 16 -8.53 36.03 -10.93
N GLY A 17 -7.59 36.85 -10.48
CA GLY A 17 -7.84 38.11 -9.81
C GLY A 17 -8.71 39.03 -10.66
N ASP A 18 -9.50 39.81 -9.94
CA ASP A 18 -10.47 40.79 -10.38
C ASP A 18 -10.00 41.61 -11.61
N GLY A 19 -10.67 41.38 -12.75
CA GLY A 19 -10.38 41.98 -14.05
C GLY A 19 -11.26 41.34 -15.13
N GLU A 20 -12.33 42.03 -15.50
CA GLU A 20 -13.26 41.67 -16.57
C GLU A 20 -12.53 41.50 -17.92
N GLU A 21 -12.11 40.28 -18.27
CA GLU A 21 -11.92 39.83 -19.65
C GLU A 21 -12.43 38.39 -19.77
N SER A 22 -13.71 38.26 -20.15
CA SER A 22 -14.25 37.05 -20.75
C SER A 22 -13.49 36.78 -22.05
N ARG A 23 -12.33 36.12 -21.97
CA ARG A 23 -11.63 35.61 -23.16
C ARG A 23 -12.39 34.37 -23.64
N ASP A 24 -13.48 34.62 -24.37
CA ASP A 24 -13.97 33.65 -25.34
C ASP A 24 -12.78 33.37 -26.26
N TYR A 25 -12.20 32.18 -26.13
CA TYR A 25 -11.17 31.72 -27.06
C TYR A 25 -11.75 31.81 -28.49
N ASP A 26 -10.91 32.10 -29.48
CA ASP A 26 -11.40 32.06 -30.86
C ASP A 26 -11.91 30.66 -31.23
N ALA A 27 -12.78 30.58 -32.23
CA ALA A 27 -13.44 29.33 -32.60
C ALA A 27 -12.45 28.21 -32.98
N GLU A 28 -11.27 28.56 -33.47
CA GLU A 28 -10.20 27.61 -33.80
C GLU A 28 -9.58 27.03 -32.54
N THR A 29 -9.28 27.87 -31.55
CA THR A 29 -8.76 27.46 -30.24
C THR A 29 -9.78 26.63 -29.47
N GLN A 30 -11.07 27.00 -29.49
CA GLN A 30 -12.12 26.22 -28.84
C GLN A 30 -12.26 24.82 -29.46
N LYS A 31 -12.24 24.74 -30.79
CA LYS A 31 -12.26 23.47 -31.51
C LYS A 31 -11.02 22.61 -31.18
N ALA A 32 -9.84 23.21 -31.11
CA ALA A 32 -8.62 22.48 -30.74
C ALA A 32 -8.70 21.94 -29.30
N LEU A 33 -9.29 22.69 -28.35
CA LEU A 33 -9.51 22.21 -26.98
C LEU A 33 -10.48 21.02 -26.93
N GLU A 34 -11.56 21.04 -27.72
CA GLU A 34 -12.49 19.90 -27.84
C GLU A 34 -11.80 18.66 -28.43
N GLU A 35 -10.98 18.84 -29.47
CA GLU A 35 -10.19 17.75 -30.06
C GLU A 35 -9.14 17.19 -29.08
N ILE A 36 -8.52 18.05 -28.26
CA ILE A 36 -7.60 17.63 -27.18
C ILE A 36 -8.35 16.83 -26.11
N ASP A 37 -9.53 17.28 -25.68
CA ASP A 37 -10.34 16.56 -24.68
C ASP A 37 -10.75 15.18 -25.19
N ALA A 38 -11.18 15.08 -26.46
CA ALA A 38 -11.48 13.80 -27.10
C ALA A 38 -10.26 12.86 -27.12
N CYS A 39 -9.08 13.37 -27.46
CA CYS A 39 -7.83 12.61 -27.41
C CYS A 39 -7.47 12.17 -25.98
N GLN A 40 -7.66 13.04 -24.98
CA GLN A 40 -7.40 12.72 -23.58
C GLN A 40 -8.32 11.59 -23.08
N ASN A 41 -9.59 11.59 -23.49
CA ASN A 41 -10.52 10.51 -23.16
C ASN A 41 -10.05 9.15 -23.73
N GLU A 42 -9.47 9.12 -24.94
CA GLU A 42 -8.89 7.90 -25.51
C GLU A 42 -7.64 7.43 -24.73
N ILE A 43 -6.78 8.37 -24.32
CA ILE A 43 -5.60 8.07 -23.49
C ILE A 43 -6.03 7.50 -22.13
N ASP A 44 -7.05 8.08 -21.50
CA ASP A 44 -7.54 7.64 -20.20
C ASP A 44 -8.16 6.24 -20.29
N ALA A 45 -8.90 5.94 -21.36
CA ALA A 45 -9.42 4.60 -21.62
C ALA A 45 -8.29 3.56 -21.81
N LEU A 46 -7.19 3.93 -22.48
CA LEU A 46 -6.02 3.06 -22.61
C LEU A 46 -5.33 2.83 -21.25
N ASN A 47 -5.20 3.86 -20.42
CA ASN A 47 -4.64 3.76 -19.07
C ASN A 47 -5.48 2.88 -18.14
N GLU A 48 -6.80 2.98 -18.23
CA GLU A 48 -7.73 2.13 -17.48
C GLU A 48 -7.54 0.66 -17.87
N LYS A 49 -7.53 0.36 -19.17
CA LYS A 49 -7.29 -0.99 -19.67
C LYS A 49 -5.93 -1.55 -19.24
N ALA A 50 -4.87 -0.77 -19.33
CA ALA A 50 -3.55 -1.17 -18.85
C ALA A 50 -3.56 -1.48 -17.35
N SER A 51 -4.24 -0.64 -16.56
CA SER A 51 -4.39 -0.83 -15.11
C SER A 51 -5.15 -2.11 -14.76
N GLU A 52 -6.19 -2.48 -15.54
CA GLU A 52 -6.90 -3.74 -15.35
C GLU A 52 -6.05 -4.96 -15.71
N GLU A 53 -5.27 -4.88 -16.79
CA GLU A 53 -4.39 -5.98 -17.20
C GLU A 53 -3.28 -6.23 -16.17
N ILE A 54 -2.68 -5.17 -15.64
CA ILE A 54 -1.71 -5.25 -14.53
C ILE A 54 -2.35 -5.91 -13.31
N LEU A 55 -3.54 -5.45 -12.90
CA LEU A 55 -4.26 -6.01 -11.75
C LEU A 55 -4.53 -7.52 -11.91
N LYS A 56 -4.96 -7.96 -13.11
CA LYS A 56 -5.19 -9.38 -13.41
C LYS A 56 -3.91 -10.20 -13.30
N VAL A 57 -2.78 -9.66 -13.77
CA VAL A 57 -1.47 -10.30 -13.66
C VAL A 57 -1.05 -10.42 -12.20
N GLU A 58 -1.14 -9.34 -11.43
CA GLU A 58 -0.78 -9.34 -10.01
C GLU A 58 -1.64 -10.32 -9.20
N GLN A 59 -2.96 -10.32 -9.40
CA GLN A 59 -3.88 -11.28 -8.77
C GLN A 59 -3.51 -12.74 -9.08
N LYS A 60 -3.17 -13.04 -10.34
CA LYS A 60 -2.71 -14.36 -10.74
C LYS A 60 -1.43 -14.76 -10.00
N TYR A 61 -0.43 -13.89 -9.98
CA TYR A 61 0.84 -14.20 -9.34
C TYR A 61 0.78 -14.19 -7.81
N ASN A 62 -0.15 -13.46 -7.19
CA ASN A 62 -0.43 -13.57 -5.75
C ASN A 62 -0.92 -14.98 -5.39
N LYS A 63 -1.89 -15.50 -6.13
CA LYS A 63 -2.40 -16.87 -5.94
C LYS A 63 -1.29 -17.91 -6.15
N LEU A 64 -0.44 -17.72 -7.16
CA LEU A 64 0.68 -18.63 -7.43
C LEU A 64 1.78 -18.55 -6.37
N ARG A 65 2.05 -17.36 -5.80
CA ARG A 65 3.06 -17.16 -4.75
C ARG A 65 2.62 -17.69 -3.39
N LYS A 66 1.32 -17.63 -3.08
CA LYS A 66 0.75 -18.04 -1.78
C LYS A 66 1.27 -19.40 -1.25
N PRO A 67 1.20 -20.52 -2.00
CA PRO A 67 1.68 -21.81 -1.48
C PRO A 67 3.20 -21.82 -1.19
N TYR A 68 3.99 -21.00 -1.90
CA TYR A 68 5.42 -20.88 -1.64
C TYR A 68 5.71 -20.03 -0.40
N PHE A 69 4.91 -18.98 -0.16
CA PHE A 69 4.99 -18.22 1.10
C PHE A 69 4.59 -19.08 2.30
N GLU A 70 3.52 -19.87 2.19
CA GLU A 70 3.11 -20.83 3.23
C GLU A 70 4.22 -21.86 3.49
N LYS A 71 4.77 -22.47 2.43
CA LYS A 71 5.92 -23.38 2.55
C LYS A 71 7.13 -22.72 3.19
N ARG A 72 7.44 -21.48 2.84
CA ARG A 72 8.54 -20.71 3.44
C ARG A 72 8.28 -20.45 4.93
N ASN A 73 7.05 -20.12 5.31
CA ASN A 73 6.67 -19.91 6.71
C ASN A 73 6.91 -21.17 7.55
N GLU A 74 6.56 -22.36 7.04
CA GLU A 74 6.83 -23.64 7.72
C GLU A 74 8.33 -23.97 7.86
N LEU A 75 9.16 -23.47 6.94
CA LEU A 75 10.62 -23.60 7.04
C LEU A 75 11.21 -22.60 8.04
N ILE A 76 10.76 -21.34 8.00
CA ILE A 76 11.19 -20.29 8.92
C ILE A 76 10.90 -20.66 10.37
N ARG A 77 9.74 -21.28 10.65
CA ARG A 77 9.38 -21.77 12.00
C ARG A 77 10.40 -22.72 12.64
N LYS A 78 11.26 -23.36 11.84
CA LYS A 78 12.32 -24.26 12.33
C LYS A 78 13.60 -23.54 12.72
N ILE A 79 13.67 -22.23 12.47
CA ILE A 79 14.84 -21.39 12.75
C ILE A 79 14.47 -20.47 13.93
N PRO A 80 15.00 -20.73 15.14
CA PRO A 80 14.76 -19.88 16.28
C PRO A 80 15.19 -18.43 15.99
N ASN A 81 14.46 -17.46 16.54
CA ASN A 81 14.76 -16.03 16.45
C ASN A 81 14.91 -15.48 15.03
N PHE A 82 14.36 -16.14 14.00
CA PHE A 82 14.55 -15.71 12.61
C PHE A 82 14.11 -14.27 12.35
N TRP A 83 12.91 -13.88 12.82
CA TRP A 83 12.35 -12.56 12.50
C TRP A 83 13.02 -11.41 13.25
N VAL A 84 13.28 -11.56 14.56
CA VAL A 84 14.06 -10.57 15.31
C VAL A 84 15.46 -10.40 14.71
N THR A 85 16.14 -11.50 14.38
CA THR A 85 17.43 -11.46 13.68
C THR A 85 17.32 -10.72 12.34
N ALA A 86 16.27 -10.97 11.56
CA ALA A 86 16.06 -10.29 10.28
C ALA A 86 15.82 -8.78 10.46
N PHE A 87 15.07 -8.38 11.48
CA PHE A 87 14.77 -6.97 11.77
C PHE A 87 15.97 -6.20 12.31
N VAL A 88 16.73 -6.75 13.25
CA VAL A 88 17.95 -6.13 13.80
C VAL A 88 19.03 -5.98 12.74
N ASN A 89 19.10 -6.89 11.76
CA ASN A 89 20.01 -6.77 10.63
C ASN A 89 19.52 -5.82 9.52
N HIS A 90 18.30 -5.29 9.60
CA HIS A 90 17.77 -4.36 8.60
C HIS A 90 17.94 -2.90 9.05
N PRO A 91 18.78 -2.08 8.37
CA PRO A 91 19.20 -0.77 8.88
C PRO A 91 18.07 0.21 9.24
N GLN A 92 16.98 0.21 8.48
CA GLN A 92 15.86 1.14 8.74
C GLN A 92 14.92 0.64 9.83
N ILE A 93 14.89 -0.68 10.07
CA ILE A 93 14.02 -1.27 11.09
C ILE A 93 14.75 -1.25 12.42
N SER A 94 16.02 -1.68 12.45
CA SER A 94 16.85 -1.62 13.67
C SER A 94 16.96 -0.21 14.25
N ALA A 95 16.91 0.83 13.41
CA ALA A 95 16.97 2.23 13.85
C ALA A 95 15.73 2.71 14.62
N ILE A 96 14.61 1.99 14.55
CA ILE A 96 13.37 2.32 15.24
C ILE A 96 13.03 1.35 16.38
N LEU A 97 13.90 0.36 16.64
CA LEU A 97 13.72 -0.62 17.71
C LEU A 97 14.56 -0.21 18.93
N ASP A 98 13.95 -0.23 20.10
CA ASP A 98 14.65 -0.21 21.38
C ASP A 98 14.89 -1.62 21.95
N GLU A 99 15.54 -1.68 23.11
CA GLU A 99 15.90 -2.95 23.78
C GLU A 99 14.66 -3.75 24.20
N GLU A 100 13.59 -3.08 24.67
CA GLU A 100 12.36 -3.75 25.11
C GLU A 100 11.58 -4.32 23.92
N GLU A 101 11.55 -3.58 22.81
CA GLU A 101 10.93 -4.00 21.54
C GLU A 101 11.69 -5.18 20.91
N GLU A 102 13.03 -5.20 20.97
CA GLU A 102 13.83 -6.35 20.53
C GLU A 102 13.52 -7.61 21.35
N GLU A 103 13.48 -7.50 22.68
CA GLU A 103 13.10 -8.59 23.59
C GLU A 103 11.68 -9.09 23.31
N CYS A 104 10.73 -8.20 23.03
CA CYS A 104 9.38 -8.57 22.61
C CYS A 104 9.38 -9.35 21.28
N LEU A 105 10.20 -8.92 20.31
CA LEU A 105 10.29 -9.55 19.00
C LEU A 105 10.90 -10.96 19.03
N HIS A 106 11.54 -11.38 20.12
CA HIS A 106 11.92 -12.80 20.30
C HIS A 106 10.72 -13.75 20.30
N PHE A 107 9.54 -13.26 20.67
CA PHE A 107 8.30 -14.03 20.65
C PHE A 107 7.60 -14.03 19.26
N LEU A 108 8.12 -13.27 18.29
CA LEU A 108 7.56 -13.21 16.93
C LEU A 108 7.89 -14.49 16.13
N THR A 109 6.90 -15.35 15.97
CA THR A 109 7.07 -16.66 15.31
C THR A 109 6.79 -16.62 13.81
N LYS A 110 5.95 -15.68 13.37
CA LYS A 110 5.51 -15.60 11.98
C LYS A 110 5.18 -14.16 11.61
N LEU A 111 5.58 -13.78 10.39
CA LEU A 111 5.23 -12.50 9.76
C LEU A 111 4.59 -12.79 8.41
N GLU A 112 3.40 -12.24 8.18
CA GLU A 112 2.72 -12.33 6.89
C GLU A 112 2.41 -10.95 6.34
N VAL A 113 2.70 -10.76 5.06
CA VAL A 113 2.27 -9.61 4.29
C VAL A 113 1.29 -10.12 3.24
N GLU A 114 0.06 -9.63 3.30
CA GLU A 114 -1.02 -10.03 2.41
C GLU A 114 -1.57 -8.81 1.70
N GLU A 115 -1.51 -8.81 0.37
CA GLU A 115 -2.23 -7.85 -0.46
C GLU A 115 -3.73 -8.20 -0.46
N PHE A 116 -4.61 -7.19 -0.49
CA PHE A 116 -6.04 -7.42 -0.63
C PHE A 116 -6.39 -7.94 -2.04
N GLU A 117 -7.58 -8.52 -2.20
CA GLU A 117 -8.01 -9.05 -3.51
C GLU A 117 -8.06 -7.97 -4.58
N ASP A 118 -8.56 -6.80 -4.20
CA ASP A 118 -8.31 -5.57 -4.94
C ASP A 118 -6.97 -4.98 -4.47
N ILE A 119 -5.91 -5.27 -5.20
CA ILE A 119 -4.53 -4.89 -4.82
C ILE A 119 -4.39 -3.37 -4.71
N LYS A 120 -5.20 -2.62 -5.46
CA LYS A 120 -5.26 -1.16 -5.37
C LYS A 120 -5.80 -0.67 -4.03
N SER A 121 -6.61 -1.49 -3.35
CA SER A 121 -7.20 -1.14 -2.07
C SER A 121 -6.21 -1.22 -0.92
N GLY A 122 -5.06 -1.90 -1.08
CA GLY A 122 -3.96 -1.91 -0.11
C GLY A 122 -3.52 -3.30 0.37
N TYR A 123 -2.94 -3.36 1.56
CA TYR A 123 -2.35 -4.57 2.13
C TYR A 123 -2.44 -4.59 3.65
N ARG A 124 -2.20 -5.77 4.23
CA ARG A 124 -2.05 -5.95 5.68
C ARG A 124 -0.78 -6.69 6.04
N ILE A 125 -0.23 -6.33 7.19
CA ILE A 125 0.90 -6.99 7.81
C ILE A 125 0.39 -7.64 9.11
N LYS A 126 0.64 -8.94 9.27
CA LYS A 126 0.28 -9.71 10.46
C LYS A 126 1.53 -10.18 11.17
N PHE A 127 1.64 -9.82 12.44
CA PHE A 127 2.68 -10.23 13.36
C PHE A 127 2.09 -11.27 14.31
N TYR A 128 2.61 -12.49 14.30
CA TYR A 128 2.14 -13.59 15.12
C TYR A 128 3.12 -13.84 16.27
N PHE A 129 2.63 -13.79 17.49
CA PHE A 129 3.43 -13.96 18.69
C PHE A 129 3.05 -15.24 19.42
N ASP A 130 4.05 -15.88 20.00
CA ASP A 130 3.81 -16.84 21.08
C ASP A 130 3.39 -16.10 22.36
N GLU A 131 2.93 -16.86 23.36
CA GLU A 131 2.66 -16.32 24.70
C GLU A 131 3.89 -15.60 25.24
N ASN A 132 3.71 -14.34 25.65
CA ASN A 132 4.79 -13.44 26.04
C ASN A 132 4.36 -12.56 27.22
N PRO A 133 5.29 -11.92 27.95
CA PRO A 133 4.96 -11.12 29.13
C PRO A 133 4.33 -9.76 28.82
N TYR A 134 4.32 -9.29 27.56
CA TYR A 134 3.97 -7.92 27.21
C TYR A 134 2.48 -7.73 26.92
N PHE A 135 1.87 -8.64 26.16
CA PHE A 135 0.47 -8.52 25.74
C PHE A 135 -0.22 -9.87 25.56
N GLU A 136 -1.55 -9.85 25.52
CA GLU A 136 -2.39 -11.04 25.30
C GLU A 136 -2.64 -11.37 23.83
N ASN A 137 -2.26 -10.49 22.90
CA ASN A 137 -2.52 -10.68 21.48
C ASN A 137 -1.65 -11.82 20.89
N ASP A 138 -2.28 -12.87 20.39
CA ASP A 138 -1.60 -13.87 19.54
C ASP A 138 -1.20 -13.28 18.18
N VAL A 139 -1.98 -12.30 17.69
CA VAL A 139 -1.75 -11.65 16.40
C VAL A 139 -2.00 -10.15 16.50
N ILE A 140 -1.02 -9.36 16.05
CA ILE A 140 -1.14 -7.92 15.83
C ILE A 140 -1.20 -7.68 14.32
N VAL A 141 -2.24 -7.01 13.86
CA VAL A 141 -2.45 -6.71 12.44
C VAL A 141 -2.37 -5.21 12.21
N LYS A 142 -1.61 -4.80 11.20
CA LYS A 142 -1.58 -3.44 10.67
C LYS A 142 -2.07 -3.46 9.23
N GLU A 143 -3.13 -2.72 8.96
CA GLU A 143 -3.73 -2.61 7.63
C GLU A 143 -3.50 -1.21 7.06
N PHE A 144 -3.21 -1.16 5.76
CA PHE A 144 -3.07 0.05 4.98
C PHE A 144 -4.06 -0.02 3.83
N HIS A 145 -4.91 1.00 3.73
CA HIS A 145 -5.95 1.09 2.73
C HIS A 145 -5.77 2.33 1.87
N LEU A 146 -6.09 2.23 0.59
CA LEU A 146 -6.25 3.38 -0.29
C LEU A 146 -7.73 3.45 -0.68
N GLY A 147 -8.44 4.48 -0.20
CA GLY A 147 -9.86 4.66 -0.48
C GLY A 147 -10.12 4.99 -1.95
N SER A 148 -11.39 4.91 -2.38
CA SER A 148 -11.80 5.26 -3.76
C SER A 148 -11.49 6.72 -4.15
N SER A 149 -11.35 7.60 -3.16
CA SER A 149 -10.91 9.00 -3.33
C SER A 149 -9.39 9.16 -3.49
N GLY A 150 -8.62 8.08 -3.29
CA GLY A 150 -7.16 8.10 -3.23
C GLY A 150 -6.59 8.49 -1.86
N ASP A 151 -7.44 8.69 -0.84
CA ASP A 151 -6.96 9.04 0.50
C ASP A 151 -6.43 7.79 1.23
N PRO A 152 -5.21 7.86 1.81
CA PRO A 152 -4.66 6.76 2.58
C PRO A 152 -5.34 6.65 3.94
N ALA A 153 -5.71 5.43 4.33
CA ALA A 153 -6.25 5.10 5.64
C ALA A 153 -5.48 3.94 6.26
N SER A 154 -5.45 3.84 7.59
CA SER A 154 -4.80 2.72 8.28
C SER A 154 -5.60 2.28 9.49
N GLN A 155 -5.59 0.97 9.73
CA GLN A 155 -6.21 0.33 10.89
C GLN A 155 -5.17 -0.56 11.59
N SER A 156 -5.28 -0.66 12.91
CA SER A 156 -4.39 -1.47 13.74
C SER A 156 -5.21 -2.27 14.73
N THR A 157 -4.78 -3.50 15.01
CA THR A 157 -5.25 -4.25 16.18
C THR A 157 -4.92 -3.45 17.45
N PRO A 158 -5.91 -3.16 18.33
CA PRO A 158 -5.63 -2.62 19.65
C PRO A 158 -4.81 -3.63 20.47
N ILE A 159 -3.69 -3.19 21.04
CA ILE A 159 -2.83 -4.04 21.87
C ILE A 159 -3.43 -4.14 23.27
N LYS A 160 -3.57 -5.38 23.75
CA LYS A 160 -4.03 -5.73 25.10
C LYS A 160 -2.81 -5.98 25.98
N TRP A 161 -2.24 -4.90 26.49
CA TRP A 161 -1.07 -4.95 27.36
C TRP A 161 -1.38 -5.71 28.66
N LYS A 162 -0.41 -6.49 29.13
CA LYS A 162 -0.43 -7.12 30.45
C LYS A 162 0.03 -6.11 31.51
N ASP A 163 -0.44 -6.30 32.74
CA ASP A 163 -0.09 -5.48 33.90
C ASP A 163 1.33 -5.73 34.40
#